data_AF-A0A821GHW6-F1
#
_entry.id   AF-A0A821GHW6-F1
#
_cell.length_a   1.000
_cell.length_b   1.000
_cell.length_c   1.000
_cell.angle_alpha   90.00
_cell.angle_beta   90.00
_cell.angle_gamma   90.00
#
_symmetry.space_group_name_H-M   'P 1'
#
loop_
_entity.id
_entity.type
_entity.pdbx_description
1 polymer ?
#
loop_
_entity_poly.entity_id
_entity_poly.type
_entity_poly.pdbx_seq_one_letter_code
_entity_poly.pdbx_strand_id
1 'polypeptide(L)'
;MGFLHKGHISLIDKAKEENDIVVVSIFVNPTQFLPGEDFEKYPRDFLKDYFACEKAGVDYIFHPSAEEMYPPKNKTKISVSEVSDTLEGKARPNHFTGVATVVAKLFNIVKPNSAYFGQKDAQQAVVIKQMSEDLNYDLKVSICPTIREENGLALSSRNSYLSDSEKNEASAIYKALVEGKKLISEKKISDANSIIGKIGEVLKSNAKNLTIEYIEITDNSEMKKIYDLASYNGEVLISLAAKIGIAPTPTVQIATEDLKAAGGIAVTASHNPQQWNGLKFLNPSGTFLDPKQIEQFLSIAAKGNFTYAAVKDIKKLTFDLSWLDRHIEKTLKLKIVDKNIVKKRKFKVVLDTVNSAASIIAPKILKMLGCKVVELYCDGSGVFPHTPEPIPENLKQLSAAVKKHKADVGIAIDPDSDRLVIITEKGEPFIEENTITAVANLVLRKSKSKNKSVCVNLSTTRAVDDVAKMNGAKSYRSAVGEINVVKEMMKRKSIVGGEGSGGVIYPELHYGRDAIIGMVLILQEFAESKMKVSEYKDALPPYYISKAKIENVKNPDKILKTVISRYKNDGCKISTIDGVKLDFPEYWIHLRKSNTEPIIRIITEAKSRKEADAIQQKFVSEIKKLI
;
A
#
# COMPACT_ATOMS: atom_id res chain seq x y z
N MET A 1 -10.51 -25.41 12.30
CA MET A 1 -9.72 -24.21 12.69
C MET A 1 -10.18 -23.57 14.01
N GLY A 2 -11.36 -23.90 14.56
CA GLY A 2 -11.87 -23.25 15.78
C GLY A 2 -12.64 -21.96 15.51
N PHE A 3 -13.11 -21.31 16.57
CA PHE A 3 -14.09 -20.23 16.58
C PHE A 3 -15.37 -20.65 15.82
N LEU A 4 -16.01 -21.68 16.37
CA LEU A 4 -17.15 -22.37 15.80
C LEU A 4 -18.35 -21.43 15.64
N HIS A 5 -19.10 -21.67 14.57
CA HIS A 5 -20.29 -20.92 14.19
C HIS A 5 -21.29 -21.90 13.55
N LYS A 6 -22.51 -21.45 13.20
CA LYS A 6 -23.57 -22.33 12.68
C LYS A 6 -23.13 -23.21 11.50
N GLY A 7 -22.30 -22.69 10.60
CA GLY A 7 -21.73 -23.50 9.51
C GLY A 7 -20.80 -24.65 9.95
N HIS A 8 -20.12 -24.55 11.10
CA HIS A 8 -19.39 -25.68 11.70
C HIS A 8 -20.37 -26.63 12.41
N ILE A 9 -21.37 -26.09 13.12
CA ILE A 9 -22.39 -26.89 13.80
C ILE A 9 -23.14 -27.78 12.81
N SER A 10 -23.48 -27.29 11.62
CA SER A 10 -24.12 -28.12 10.59
C SER A 10 -23.26 -29.31 10.13
N LEU A 11 -21.92 -29.21 10.20
CA LEU A 11 -21.04 -30.35 9.93
C LEU A 11 -21.10 -31.38 11.06
N ILE A 12 -21.13 -30.89 12.30
CA ILE A 12 -21.26 -31.73 13.50
C ILE A 12 -22.60 -32.47 13.50
N ASP A 13 -23.70 -31.75 13.25
CA ASP A 13 -25.05 -32.33 13.17
C ASP A 13 -25.10 -33.43 12.11
N LYS A 14 -24.51 -33.17 10.93
CA LYS A 14 -24.44 -34.16 9.85
C LYS A 14 -23.60 -35.38 10.22
N ALA A 15 -22.49 -35.17 10.93
CA ALA A 15 -21.67 -36.26 11.43
C ALA A 15 -22.40 -37.10 12.49
N LYS A 16 -23.16 -36.47 13.40
CA LYS A 16 -23.97 -37.17 14.42
C LYS A 16 -25.14 -37.94 13.82
N GLU A 17 -25.73 -37.45 12.74
CA GLU A 17 -26.80 -38.16 12.02
C GLU A 17 -26.29 -39.49 11.43
N GLU A 18 -25.04 -39.53 10.99
CA GLU A 18 -24.49 -40.62 10.19
C GLU A 18 -23.52 -41.54 10.94
N ASN A 19 -23.09 -41.19 12.16
CA ASN A 19 -22.05 -41.92 12.90
C ASN A 19 -22.33 -41.96 14.41
N ASP A 20 -21.88 -43.04 15.05
CA ASP A 20 -22.03 -43.24 16.50
C ASP A 20 -21.09 -42.35 17.33
N ILE A 21 -19.87 -42.09 16.81
CA ILE A 21 -18.82 -41.31 17.49
C ILE A 21 -18.39 -40.15 16.59
N VAL A 22 -18.40 -38.93 17.14
CA VAL A 22 -17.98 -37.71 16.45
C VAL A 22 -16.79 -37.06 17.15
N VAL A 23 -15.73 -36.84 16.36
CA VAL A 23 -14.52 -36.13 16.78
C VAL A 23 -14.44 -34.79 16.07
N VAL A 24 -14.35 -33.68 16.81
CA VAL A 24 -14.20 -32.33 16.25
C VAL A 24 -12.78 -31.81 16.42
N SER A 25 -12.12 -31.44 15.33
CA SER A 25 -10.82 -30.78 15.37
C SER A 25 -10.94 -29.27 15.59
N ILE A 26 -10.41 -28.80 16.72
CA ILE A 26 -10.25 -27.38 17.04
C ILE A 26 -8.75 -27.08 16.98
N PHE A 27 -8.21 -26.82 15.79
CA PHE A 27 -6.79 -26.51 15.62
C PHE A 27 -6.58 -25.45 14.55
N VAL A 28 -5.94 -24.33 14.90
CA VAL A 28 -5.51 -23.30 13.95
C VAL A 28 -4.13 -23.72 13.43
N ASN A 29 -4.08 -24.30 12.24
CA ASN A 29 -2.84 -24.78 11.64
C ASN A 29 -1.93 -23.61 11.20
N PRO A 30 -0.74 -23.39 11.78
CA PRO A 30 0.16 -22.30 11.36
C PRO A 30 0.69 -22.47 9.93
N THR A 31 0.84 -23.70 9.45
CA THR A 31 1.54 -23.99 8.18
C THR A 31 0.75 -23.61 6.93
N GLN A 32 -0.55 -23.29 7.07
CA GLN A 32 -1.40 -22.84 5.98
C GLN A 32 -1.50 -21.30 5.88
N PHE A 33 -0.82 -20.55 6.75
CA PHE A 33 -0.80 -19.09 6.71
C PHE A 33 0.48 -18.58 6.05
N LEU A 34 0.38 -17.53 5.24
CA LEU A 34 1.56 -16.83 4.70
C LEU A 34 2.24 -15.96 5.77
N PRO A 35 3.53 -15.62 5.61
CA PRO A 35 4.17 -14.60 6.43
C PRO A 35 3.39 -13.28 6.38
N GLY A 36 2.97 -12.77 7.53
CA GLY A 36 2.19 -11.53 7.63
C GLY A 36 0.67 -11.68 7.46
N GLU A 37 0.15 -12.89 7.23
CA GLU A 37 -1.29 -13.17 7.35
C GLU A 37 -1.78 -13.10 8.80
N ASP A 38 -3.08 -13.26 9.00
CA ASP A 38 -3.77 -13.09 10.28
C ASP A 38 -3.58 -14.23 11.29
N PHE A 39 -2.54 -15.07 11.17
CA PHE A 39 -2.35 -16.23 12.08
C PHE A 39 -2.40 -15.83 13.57
N GLU A 40 -1.64 -14.80 13.96
CA GLU A 40 -1.59 -14.31 15.35
C GLU A 40 -2.89 -13.65 15.80
N LYS A 41 -3.69 -13.13 14.85
CA LYS A 41 -4.95 -12.44 15.12
C LYS A 41 -6.18 -13.32 14.89
N TYR A 42 -5.98 -14.55 14.43
CA TYR A 42 -7.07 -15.46 14.06
C TYR A 42 -7.96 -15.69 15.28
N PRO A 43 -9.30 -15.62 15.16
CA PRO A 43 -10.17 -15.70 16.32
C PRO A 43 -10.02 -17.08 16.98
N ARG A 44 -9.79 -17.08 18.30
CA ARG A 44 -9.62 -18.30 19.11
C ARG A 44 -10.41 -18.11 20.41
N ASP A 45 -11.34 -19.02 20.67
CA ASP A 45 -12.11 -19.05 21.90
C ASP A 45 -12.46 -20.50 22.21
N PHE A 46 -11.54 -21.20 22.87
CA PHE A 46 -11.67 -22.62 23.14
C PHE A 46 -12.87 -22.93 24.03
N LEU A 47 -13.16 -22.08 25.03
CA LEU A 47 -14.30 -22.31 25.93
C LEU A 47 -15.63 -22.20 25.18
N LYS A 48 -15.79 -21.17 24.33
CA LYS A 48 -16.96 -21.05 23.47
C LYS A 48 -17.11 -22.26 22.54
N ASP A 49 -16.02 -22.70 21.92
CA ASP A 49 -16.05 -23.84 21.01
C ASP A 49 -16.37 -25.15 21.75
N TYR A 50 -15.81 -25.33 22.95
CA TYR A 50 -16.07 -26.46 23.84
C TYR A 50 -17.56 -26.57 24.16
N PHE A 51 -18.18 -25.48 24.65
CA PHE A 51 -19.61 -25.50 24.97
C PHE A 51 -20.49 -25.69 23.73
N ALA A 52 -20.05 -25.20 22.57
CA ALA A 52 -20.75 -25.44 21.31
C ALA A 52 -20.69 -26.93 20.90
N CYS A 53 -19.53 -27.58 21.06
CA CYS A 53 -19.35 -29.02 20.84
C CYS A 53 -20.17 -29.86 21.84
N GLU A 54 -20.12 -29.53 23.13
CA GLU A 54 -20.88 -30.21 24.19
C GLU A 54 -22.39 -30.16 23.89
N LYS A 55 -22.91 -28.97 23.57
CA LYS A 55 -24.32 -28.79 23.22
C LYS A 55 -24.73 -29.55 21.95
N ALA A 56 -23.81 -29.70 21.00
CA ALA A 56 -24.04 -30.46 19.76
C ALA A 56 -23.82 -31.98 19.91
N GLY A 57 -23.49 -32.46 21.12
CA GLY A 57 -23.32 -33.89 21.40
C GLY A 57 -22.03 -34.49 20.80
N VAL A 58 -20.98 -33.70 20.67
CA VAL A 58 -19.65 -34.16 20.22
C VAL A 58 -19.01 -35.05 21.29
N ASP A 59 -18.50 -36.21 20.86
CA ASP A 59 -17.92 -37.21 21.76
C ASP A 59 -16.47 -36.88 22.14
N TYR A 60 -15.67 -36.38 21.20
CA TYR A 60 -14.28 -35.99 21.44
C TYR A 60 -13.90 -34.68 20.75
N ILE A 61 -13.07 -33.88 21.42
CA ILE A 61 -12.44 -32.69 20.84
C ILE A 61 -10.96 -32.97 20.63
N PHE A 62 -10.52 -32.89 19.37
CA PHE A 62 -9.11 -32.94 19.00
C PHE A 62 -8.51 -31.52 18.98
N HIS A 63 -7.83 -31.14 20.07
CA HIS A 63 -7.25 -29.81 20.29
C HIS A 63 -5.76 -29.89 20.64
N PRO A 64 -4.88 -30.28 19.70
CA PRO A 64 -3.44 -30.34 19.96
C PRO A 64 -2.81 -28.95 19.94
N SER A 65 -1.65 -28.83 20.56
CA SER A 65 -0.71 -27.74 20.36
C SER A 65 -0.03 -27.83 18.97
N ALA A 66 0.55 -26.71 18.52
CA ALA A 66 1.32 -26.70 17.28
C ALA A 66 2.56 -27.59 17.35
N GLU A 67 3.20 -27.72 18.52
CA GLU A 67 4.38 -28.56 18.70
C GLU A 67 4.06 -30.06 18.64
N GLU A 68 2.90 -30.48 19.17
CA GLU A 68 2.41 -31.85 19.03
C GLU A 68 2.11 -32.20 17.57
N MET A 69 1.53 -31.26 16.82
CA MET A 69 1.28 -31.45 15.39
C MET A 69 2.54 -31.32 14.54
N TYR A 70 3.53 -30.52 14.96
CA TYR A 70 4.74 -30.20 14.20
C TYR A 70 6.00 -30.23 15.10
N PRO A 71 6.47 -31.43 15.49
CA PRO A 71 7.64 -31.53 16.36
C PRO A 71 8.92 -30.99 15.69
N PRO A 72 9.94 -30.60 16.47
CA PRO A 72 11.22 -30.15 15.93
C PRO A 72 11.78 -31.18 14.94
N LYS A 73 12.16 -30.71 13.73
CA LYS A 73 12.60 -31.53 12.57
C LYS A 73 11.47 -32.21 11.78
N ASN A 74 10.24 -31.72 11.83
CA ASN A 74 9.21 -32.19 10.90
C ASN A 74 9.58 -31.82 9.44
N LYS A 75 9.98 -32.83 8.64
CA LYS A 75 10.47 -32.66 7.25
C LYS A 75 9.44 -33.05 6.20
N THR A 76 8.37 -33.74 6.59
CA THR A 76 7.39 -34.29 5.65
C THR A 76 6.30 -33.27 5.36
N LYS A 77 5.97 -33.11 4.08
CA LYS A 77 4.87 -32.29 3.59
C LYS A 77 4.13 -33.06 2.51
N ILE A 78 2.83 -32.79 2.39
CA ILE A 78 1.98 -33.34 1.33
C ILE A 78 1.52 -32.19 0.45
N SER A 79 1.74 -32.32 -0.84
CA SER A 79 1.33 -31.35 -1.87
C SER A 79 0.61 -32.10 -2.98
N VAL A 80 -0.51 -31.55 -3.45
CA VAL A 80 -1.32 -32.11 -4.53
C VAL A 80 -1.18 -31.21 -5.75
N SER A 81 -0.39 -31.62 -6.74
CA SER A 81 -0.08 -30.80 -7.90
C SER A 81 -1.31 -30.46 -8.75
N GLU A 82 -1.20 -29.41 -9.57
CA GLU A 82 -2.24 -28.87 -10.45
C GLU A 82 -3.39 -28.20 -9.69
N VAL A 83 -4.19 -28.97 -8.94
CA VAL A 83 -5.34 -28.45 -8.21
C VAL A 83 -4.96 -27.45 -7.12
N SER A 84 -3.70 -27.48 -6.63
CA SER A 84 -3.16 -26.47 -5.70
C SER A 84 -2.50 -25.27 -6.35
N ASP A 85 -2.32 -25.26 -7.67
CA ASP A 85 -1.41 -24.32 -8.35
C ASP A 85 -2.15 -23.17 -9.05
N THR A 86 -3.48 -23.20 -9.02
CA THR A 86 -4.37 -22.20 -9.62
C THR A 86 -5.15 -21.44 -8.53
N LEU A 87 -5.92 -20.42 -8.93
CA LEU A 87 -6.88 -19.71 -8.07
C LEU A 87 -6.28 -19.25 -6.71
N GLU A 88 -6.84 -19.72 -5.60
CA GLU A 88 -6.38 -19.38 -4.26
C GLU A 88 -4.97 -19.91 -4.00
N GLY A 89 -4.60 -21.04 -4.56
CA GLY A 89 -3.28 -21.64 -4.36
C GLY A 89 -2.17 -20.83 -5.03
N LYS A 90 -2.49 -20.21 -6.17
CA LYS A 90 -1.62 -19.20 -6.81
C LYS A 90 -1.55 -17.92 -5.98
N ALA A 91 -2.66 -17.48 -5.40
CA ALA A 91 -2.71 -16.27 -4.57
C ALA A 91 -2.06 -16.47 -3.18
N ARG A 92 -2.05 -17.71 -2.69
CA ARG A 92 -1.55 -18.10 -1.36
C ARG A 92 -0.58 -19.28 -1.47
N PRO A 93 0.67 -19.03 -1.92
CA PRO A 93 1.64 -20.11 -2.12
C PRO A 93 1.84 -20.96 -0.86
N ASN A 94 1.87 -22.28 -1.02
CA ASN A 94 1.98 -23.28 0.06
C ASN A 94 0.75 -23.41 0.99
N HIS A 95 -0.31 -22.63 0.81
CA HIS A 95 -1.52 -22.73 1.63
C HIS A 95 -2.09 -24.15 1.64
N PHE A 96 -2.36 -24.71 0.45
CA PHE A 96 -2.91 -26.05 0.30
C PHE A 96 -1.94 -27.16 0.68
N THR A 97 -0.63 -26.95 0.56
CA THR A 97 0.37 -27.88 1.11
C THR A 97 0.23 -27.96 2.64
N GLY A 98 0.01 -26.81 3.31
CA GLY A 98 -0.26 -26.76 4.75
C GLY A 98 -1.56 -27.47 5.12
N VAL A 99 -2.65 -27.25 4.37
CA VAL A 99 -3.95 -27.93 4.54
C VAL A 99 -3.80 -29.44 4.36
N ALA A 100 -3.28 -29.91 3.22
CA ALA A 100 -3.14 -31.33 2.93
C ALA A 100 -2.30 -32.03 4.00
N THR A 101 -1.18 -31.42 4.40
CA THR A 101 -0.31 -31.97 5.44
C THR A 101 -1.03 -32.10 6.79
N VAL A 102 -1.80 -31.09 7.24
CA VAL A 102 -2.49 -31.17 8.53
C VAL A 102 -3.65 -32.17 8.51
N VAL A 103 -4.39 -32.23 7.40
CA VAL A 103 -5.53 -33.14 7.26
C VAL A 103 -5.06 -34.59 7.17
N ALA A 104 -4.01 -34.88 6.41
CA ALA A 104 -3.41 -36.23 6.37
C ALA A 104 -2.91 -36.69 7.74
N LYS A 105 -2.31 -35.78 8.52
CA LYS A 105 -1.95 -36.08 9.92
C LYS A 105 -3.18 -36.39 10.76
N LEU A 106 -4.24 -35.58 10.64
CA LEU A 106 -5.49 -35.80 11.36
C LEU A 106 -6.11 -37.16 11.01
N PHE A 107 -6.16 -37.53 9.73
CA PHE A 107 -6.64 -38.84 9.27
C PHE A 107 -5.82 -39.99 9.85
N ASN A 108 -4.50 -39.85 9.91
CA ASN A 108 -3.63 -40.89 10.49
C ASN A 108 -3.79 -41.02 12.02
N ILE A 109 -4.06 -39.93 12.72
CA ILE A 109 -4.20 -39.92 14.19
C ILE A 109 -5.58 -40.43 14.61
N VAL A 110 -6.63 -39.92 13.98
CA VAL A 110 -8.03 -40.20 14.35
C VAL A 110 -8.55 -41.47 13.68
N LYS A 111 -8.06 -41.79 12.48
CA LYS A 111 -8.52 -42.92 11.64
C LYS A 111 -10.06 -42.97 11.48
N PRO A 112 -10.68 -41.88 10.99
CA PRO A 112 -12.13 -41.82 10.87
C PRO A 112 -12.64 -42.70 9.71
N ASN A 113 -13.86 -43.21 9.82
CA ASN A 113 -14.55 -43.83 8.68
C ASN A 113 -15.14 -42.79 7.71
N SER A 114 -15.52 -41.62 8.25
CA SER A 114 -16.09 -40.50 7.50
C SER A 114 -15.48 -39.19 7.98
N ALA A 115 -15.14 -38.29 7.05
CA ALA A 115 -14.63 -36.95 7.34
C ALA A 115 -15.50 -35.88 6.66
N TYR A 116 -15.89 -34.86 7.42
CA TYR A 116 -16.86 -33.84 6.98
C TYR A 116 -16.18 -32.49 6.78
N PHE A 117 -16.31 -31.92 5.59
CA PHE A 117 -15.75 -30.61 5.23
C PHE A 117 -16.81 -29.71 4.61
N GLY A 118 -16.71 -28.40 4.83
CA GLY A 118 -17.63 -27.44 4.23
C GLY A 118 -17.30 -27.14 2.77
N GLN A 119 -18.32 -27.05 1.92
CA GLN A 119 -18.22 -26.70 0.50
C GLN A 119 -17.69 -25.27 0.25
N LYS A 120 -17.76 -24.40 1.27
CA LYS A 120 -17.37 -22.98 1.16
C LYS A 120 -15.96 -22.81 0.58
N ASP A 121 -15.06 -23.68 1.01
CA ASP A 121 -13.65 -23.68 0.60
C ASP A 121 -13.48 -24.72 -0.53
N ALA A 122 -14.06 -24.43 -1.72
CA ALA A 122 -14.23 -25.38 -2.81
C ALA A 122 -12.90 -26.01 -3.29
N GLN A 123 -11.86 -25.20 -3.47
CA GLN A 123 -10.53 -25.70 -3.86
C GLN A 123 -9.91 -26.58 -2.77
N GLN A 124 -10.13 -26.25 -1.49
CA GLN A 124 -9.71 -27.08 -0.37
C GLN A 124 -10.41 -28.45 -0.39
N ALA A 125 -11.71 -28.48 -0.67
CA ALA A 125 -12.48 -29.72 -0.76
C ALA A 125 -11.94 -30.65 -1.86
N VAL A 126 -11.57 -30.09 -3.02
CA VAL A 126 -10.94 -30.84 -4.11
C VAL A 126 -9.57 -31.37 -3.72
N VAL A 127 -8.71 -30.53 -3.15
CA VAL A 127 -7.38 -30.95 -2.67
C VAL A 127 -7.50 -32.11 -1.69
N ILE A 128 -8.45 -32.04 -0.75
CA ILE A 128 -8.65 -33.09 0.26
C ILE A 128 -9.17 -34.38 -0.36
N LYS A 129 -10.12 -34.31 -1.30
CA LYS A 129 -10.63 -35.50 -2.02
C LYS A 129 -9.52 -36.18 -2.81
N GLN A 130 -8.81 -35.42 -3.65
CA GLN A 130 -7.71 -35.92 -4.46
C GLN A 130 -6.62 -36.54 -3.58
N MET A 131 -6.20 -35.85 -2.51
CA MET A 131 -5.25 -36.38 -1.54
C MET A 131 -5.73 -37.69 -0.89
N SER A 132 -7.02 -37.76 -0.54
CA SER A 132 -7.61 -38.95 0.09
C SER A 132 -7.55 -40.17 -0.82
N GLU A 133 -7.89 -39.97 -2.10
CA GLU A 133 -7.86 -41.00 -3.14
C GLU A 133 -6.42 -41.42 -3.47
N ASP A 134 -5.52 -40.46 -3.74
CA ASP A 134 -4.13 -40.72 -4.11
C ASP A 134 -3.34 -41.46 -3.02
N LEU A 135 -3.63 -41.15 -1.75
CA LEU A 135 -2.99 -41.78 -0.60
C LEU A 135 -3.74 -43.03 -0.11
N ASN A 136 -4.78 -43.47 -0.82
CA ASN A 136 -5.57 -44.67 -0.52
C ASN A 136 -6.11 -44.69 0.92
N TYR A 137 -6.59 -43.54 1.41
CA TYR A 137 -7.21 -43.49 2.73
C TYR A 137 -8.53 -44.26 2.74
N ASP A 138 -8.68 -45.16 3.72
CA ASP A 138 -9.91 -45.92 3.96
C ASP A 138 -10.94 -45.08 4.73
N LEU A 139 -11.37 -43.97 4.13
CA LEU A 139 -12.38 -43.08 4.69
C LEU A 139 -13.20 -42.39 3.60
N LYS A 140 -14.45 -42.07 3.92
CA LYS A 140 -15.33 -41.29 3.06
C LYS A 140 -15.19 -39.79 3.34
N VAL A 141 -14.81 -39.01 2.34
CA VAL A 141 -14.81 -37.54 2.44
C VAL A 141 -16.19 -36.98 2.03
N SER A 142 -16.95 -36.49 3.00
CA SER A 142 -18.28 -35.87 2.82
C SER A 142 -18.16 -34.35 2.76
N ILE A 143 -18.53 -33.75 1.62
CA ILE A 143 -18.57 -32.29 1.45
C ILE A 143 -19.99 -31.79 1.72
N CYS A 144 -20.15 -30.96 2.75
CA CYS A 144 -21.44 -30.45 3.18
C CYS A 144 -21.72 -29.05 2.59
N PRO A 145 -23.00 -28.71 2.29
CA PRO A 145 -23.35 -27.43 1.70
C PRO A 145 -22.87 -26.20 2.50
N THR A 146 -22.61 -25.10 1.78
CA THR A 146 -22.24 -23.82 2.42
C THR A 146 -23.43 -23.22 3.18
N ILE A 147 -23.29 -23.04 4.50
CA ILE A 147 -24.25 -22.26 5.30
C ILE A 147 -23.96 -20.77 5.17
N ARG A 148 -25.01 -19.97 4.97
CA ARG A 148 -24.94 -18.53 4.70
C ARG A 148 -25.79 -17.75 5.71
N GLU A 149 -25.45 -16.48 5.90
CA GLU A 149 -26.29 -15.48 6.56
C GLU A 149 -27.49 -15.12 5.66
N GLU A 150 -28.50 -14.41 6.20
CA GLU A 150 -29.69 -14.00 5.43
C GLU A 150 -29.35 -13.15 4.21
N ASN A 151 -28.27 -12.36 4.28
CA ASN A 151 -27.78 -11.56 3.16
C ASN A 151 -27.01 -12.39 2.11
N GLY A 152 -26.85 -13.71 2.31
CA GLY A 152 -26.15 -14.62 1.40
C GLY A 152 -24.63 -14.70 1.61
N LEU A 153 -24.06 -13.93 2.53
CA LEU A 153 -22.65 -14.04 2.92
C LEU A 153 -22.40 -15.42 3.55
N ALA A 154 -21.35 -16.13 3.12
CA ALA A 154 -21.01 -17.40 3.73
C ALA A 154 -20.55 -17.20 5.19
N LEU A 155 -21.01 -18.08 6.09
CA LEU A 155 -20.56 -18.01 7.48
C LEU A 155 -19.06 -18.30 7.57
N SER A 156 -18.37 -17.46 8.32
CA SER A 156 -16.93 -17.57 8.54
C SER A 156 -16.58 -17.06 9.93
N SER A 157 -15.60 -17.68 10.58
CA SER A 157 -15.02 -17.16 11.82
C SER A 157 -14.51 -15.72 11.63
N ARG A 158 -14.00 -15.40 10.43
CA ARG A 158 -13.51 -14.07 10.07
C ARG A 158 -14.60 -13.02 9.84
N ASN A 159 -15.88 -13.40 9.79
CA ASN A 159 -16.97 -12.41 9.72
C ASN A 159 -17.02 -11.55 10.99
N SER A 160 -16.35 -11.94 12.08
CA SER A 160 -16.17 -11.12 13.27
C SER A 160 -15.31 -9.86 13.03
N TYR A 161 -14.51 -9.83 11.97
CA TYR A 161 -13.73 -8.66 11.58
C TYR A 161 -14.56 -7.63 10.81
N LEU A 162 -15.69 -8.06 10.27
CA LEU A 162 -16.54 -7.23 9.41
C LEU A 162 -17.64 -6.57 10.22
N SER A 163 -17.79 -5.26 10.05
CA SER A 163 -19.00 -4.53 10.43
C SER A 163 -20.20 -5.00 9.62
N ASP A 164 -21.41 -4.71 10.08
CA ASP A 164 -22.63 -5.09 9.35
C ASP A 164 -22.73 -4.42 7.97
N SER A 165 -22.14 -3.24 7.81
CA SER A 165 -22.03 -2.57 6.50
C SER A 165 -21.11 -3.35 5.56
N GLU A 166 -19.95 -3.81 6.05
CA GLU A 166 -19.00 -4.59 5.25
C GLU A 166 -19.56 -5.97 4.91
N LYS A 167 -20.32 -6.60 5.82
CA LYS A 167 -21.05 -7.84 5.53
C LYS A 167 -22.09 -7.65 4.42
N ASN A 168 -22.83 -6.54 4.48
CA ASN A 168 -23.81 -6.19 3.44
C ASN A 168 -23.16 -5.87 2.10
N GLU A 169 -21.98 -5.23 2.06
CA GLU A 169 -21.24 -5.04 0.81
C GLU A 169 -20.64 -6.36 0.30
N ALA A 170 -20.10 -7.20 1.19
CA ALA A 170 -19.61 -8.53 0.85
C ALA A 170 -20.73 -9.43 0.28
N SER A 171 -22.01 -9.17 0.60
CA SER A 171 -23.15 -9.83 -0.04
C SER A 171 -23.19 -9.62 -1.56
N ALA A 172 -22.58 -8.54 -2.08
CA ALA A 172 -22.48 -8.31 -3.53
C ALA A 172 -21.68 -9.41 -4.24
N ILE A 173 -20.70 -10.02 -3.57
CA ILE A 173 -19.96 -11.18 -4.08
C ILE A 173 -20.94 -12.32 -4.36
N TYR A 174 -21.79 -12.64 -3.39
CA TYR A 174 -22.78 -13.69 -3.56
C TYR A 174 -23.79 -13.38 -4.67
N LYS A 175 -24.30 -12.13 -4.73
CA LYS A 175 -25.20 -11.71 -5.81
C LYS A 175 -24.57 -11.86 -7.19
N ALA A 176 -23.30 -11.49 -7.33
CA ALA A 176 -22.58 -11.63 -8.59
C ALA A 176 -22.34 -13.10 -8.97
N LEU A 177 -21.99 -13.96 -8.00
CA LEU A 177 -21.87 -15.40 -8.22
C LEU A 177 -23.21 -16.05 -8.63
N VAL A 178 -24.33 -15.63 -8.03
CA VAL A 178 -25.67 -16.11 -8.38
C VAL A 178 -26.05 -15.71 -9.80
N GLU A 179 -25.72 -14.48 -10.23
CA GLU A 179 -25.94 -14.06 -11.61
C GLU A 179 -25.08 -14.89 -12.58
N GLY A 180 -23.81 -15.12 -12.24
CA GLY A 180 -22.93 -16.03 -13.00
C GLY A 180 -23.54 -17.42 -13.15
N LYS A 181 -23.99 -18.03 -12.04
CA LYS A 181 -24.66 -19.33 -12.03
C LYS A 181 -25.87 -19.33 -12.96
N LYS A 182 -26.73 -18.30 -12.88
CA LYS A 182 -27.93 -18.16 -13.71
C LYS A 182 -27.59 -18.13 -15.19
N LEU A 183 -26.60 -17.33 -15.59
CA LEU A 183 -26.18 -17.21 -16.99
C LEU A 183 -25.69 -18.55 -17.57
N ILE A 184 -24.96 -19.33 -16.76
CA ILE A 184 -24.50 -20.68 -17.12
C ILE A 184 -25.69 -21.64 -17.21
N SER A 185 -26.55 -21.69 -16.18
CA SER A 185 -27.65 -22.66 -16.12
C SER A 185 -28.72 -22.45 -17.20
N GLU A 186 -28.96 -21.20 -17.59
CA GLU A 186 -29.92 -20.85 -18.64
C GLU A 186 -29.35 -21.03 -20.06
N LYS A 187 -28.06 -21.42 -20.19
CA LYS A 187 -27.34 -21.58 -21.47
C LYS A 187 -27.44 -20.36 -22.41
N LYS A 188 -27.62 -19.16 -21.85
CA LYS A 188 -27.77 -17.91 -22.63
C LYS A 188 -26.43 -17.42 -23.19
N ILE A 189 -25.34 -17.79 -22.54
CA ILE A 189 -23.96 -17.42 -22.92
C ILE A 189 -23.11 -18.66 -22.72
N SER A 190 -22.36 -19.05 -23.74
CA SER A 190 -21.42 -20.17 -23.67
C SER A 190 -19.98 -19.75 -23.41
N ASP A 191 -19.59 -18.53 -23.83
CA ASP A 191 -18.25 -18.00 -23.58
C ASP A 191 -18.06 -17.60 -22.10
N ALA A 192 -17.12 -18.27 -21.43
CA ALA A 192 -16.84 -18.03 -20.02
C ALA A 192 -16.36 -16.61 -19.72
N ASN A 193 -15.59 -15.99 -20.63
CA ASN A 193 -15.09 -14.62 -20.43
C ASN A 193 -16.22 -13.59 -20.42
N SER A 194 -17.24 -13.77 -21.25
CA SER A 194 -18.43 -12.94 -21.27
C SER A 194 -19.22 -13.04 -19.96
N ILE A 195 -19.30 -14.22 -19.37
CA ILE A 195 -19.94 -14.43 -18.05
C ILE A 195 -19.10 -13.76 -16.95
N ILE A 196 -17.78 -13.94 -16.97
CA ILE A 196 -16.85 -13.26 -16.05
C ILE A 196 -17.02 -11.74 -16.13
N GLY A 197 -17.14 -11.18 -17.33
CA GLY A 197 -17.40 -9.76 -17.55
C GLY A 197 -18.68 -9.29 -16.85
N LYS A 198 -19.78 -10.02 -17.03
CA LYS A 198 -21.07 -9.72 -16.38
C LYS A 198 -21.02 -9.84 -14.86
N ILE A 199 -20.35 -10.86 -14.32
CA ILE A 199 -20.11 -10.99 -12.87
C ILE A 199 -19.36 -9.75 -12.36
N GLY A 200 -18.33 -9.33 -13.07
CA GLY A 200 -17.56 -8.11 -12.76
C GLY A 200 -18.40 -6.84 -12.79
N GLU A 201 -19.33 -6.70 -13.74
CA GLU A 201 -20.27 -5.57 -13.83
C GLU A 201 -21.24 -5.54 -12.65
N VAL A 202 -21.81 -6.69 -12.28
CA VAL A 202 -22.71 -6.81 -11.12
C VAL A 202 -21.98 -6.43 -9.85
N LEU A 203 -20.76 -6.92 -9.66
CA LEU A 203 -19.91 -6.54 -8.52
C LEU A 203 -19.67 -5.04 -8.45
N LYS A 204 -19.19 -4.44 -9.55
CA LYS A 204 -18.90 -2.99 -9.59
C LYS A 204 -20.14 -2.14 -9.33
N SER A 205 -21.31 -2.61 -9.77
CA SER A 205 -22.58 -1.90 -9.59
C SER A 205 -23.11 -1.98 -8.16
N ASN A 206 -22.85 -3.08 -7.46
CA ASN A 206 -23.39 -3.36 -6.12
C ASN A 206 -22.39 -3.15 -4.97
N ALA A 207 -21.09 -3.10 -5.27
CA ALA A 207 -20.02 -2.91 -4.30
C ALA A 207 -18.86 -2.12 -4.94
N LYS A 208 -19.04 -0.80 -5.02
CA LYS A 208 -18.05 0.15 -5.58
C LYS A 208 -16.71 0.13 -4.85
N ASN A 209 -16.69 -0.40 -3.63
CA ASN A 209 -15.54 -0.38 -2.72
C ASN A 209 -14.70 -1.68 -2.77
N LEU A 210 -15.07 -2.63 -3.62
CA LEU A 210 -14.36 -3.90 -3.79
C LEU A 210 -13.45 -3.87 -5.03
N THR A 211 -12.17 -4.19 -4.82
CA THR A 211 -11.23 -4.48 -5.91
C THR A 211 -11.22 -5.98 -6.15
N ILE A 212 -11.63 -6.42 -7.34
CA ILE A 212 -11.60 -7.84 -7.74
C ILE A 212 -10.14 -8.29 -7.85
N GLU A 213 -9.77 -9.33 -7.12
CA GLU A 213 -8.46 -10.00 -7.25
C GLU A 213 -8.48 -10.99 -8.42
N TYR A 214 -9.52 -11.82 -8.50
CA TYR A 214 -9.78 -12.67 -9.65
C TYR A 214 -11.26 -13.05 -9.73
N ILE A 215 -11.70 -13.40 -10.94
CA ILE A 215 -12.93 -14.16 -11.22
C ILE A 215 -12.53 -15.22 -12.23
N GLU A 216 -12.78 -16.49 -11.94
CA GLU A 216 -12.50 -17.58 -12.86
C GLU A 216 -13.65 -18.60 -12.89
N ILE A 217 -13.84 -19.20 -14.05
CA ILE A 217 -14.78 -20.31 -14.27
C ILE A 217 -13.95 -21.54 -14.58
N THR A 218 -14.07 -22.56 -13.74
CA THR A 218 -13.28 -23.79 -13.82
C THR A 218 -14.16 -25.01 -13.72
N ASP A 219 -13.61 -26.14 -14.14
CA ASP A 219 -14.06 -27.45 -13.70
C ASP A 219 -13.93 -27.56 -12.17
N ASN A 220 -14.92 -28.16 -11.52
CA ASN A 220 -14.94 -28.35 -10.07
C ASN A 220 -14.13 -29.57 -9.61
N SER A 221 -13.70 -30.48 -10.49
CA SER A 221 -12.83 -31.61 -10.10
C SER A 221 -11.34 -31.29 -10.21
N GLU A 222 -10.88 -30.79 -11.35
CA GLU A 222 -9.48 -30.61 -11.70
C GLU A 222 -9.03 -29.14 -11.59
N MET A 223 -9.96 -28.21 -11.28
CA MET A 223 -9.69 -26.77 -11.22
C MET A 223 -9.14 -26.19 -12.54
N LYS A 224 -9.39 -26.88 -13.66
CA LYS A 224 -8.98 -26.45 -15.01
C LYS A 224 -9.95 -25.41 -15.54
N LYS A 225 -9.42 -24.37 -16.19
CA LYS A 225 -10.22 -23.30 -16.78
C LYS A 225 -11.15 -23.83 -17.86
N ILE A 226 -12.40 -23.38 -17.82
CA ILE A 226 -13.37 -23.61 -18.87
C ILE A 226 -13.47 -22.33 -19.70
N TYR A 227 -13.27 -22.44 -21.01
CA TYR A 227 -13.42 -21.32 -21.94
C TYR A 227 -14.79 -21.34 -22.63
N ASP A 228 -15.22 -22.53 -23.08
CA ASP A 228 -16.53 -22.74 -23.72
C ASP A 228 -17.39 -23.71 -22.91
N LEU A 229 -18.48 -23.17 -22.35
CA LEU A 229 -19.45 -23.91 -21.56
C LEU A 229 -20.44 -24.71 -22.43
N ALA A 230 -20.54 -24.44 -23.74
CA ALA A 230 -21.40 -25.23 -24.62
C ALA A 230 -20.86 -26.65 -24.83
N SER A 231 -19.53 -26.80 -24.86
CA SER A 231 -18.85 -28.07 -25.03
C SER A 231 -18.55 -28.83 -23.72
N TYR A 232 -18.86 -28.25 -22.57
CA TYR A 232 -18.49 -28.80 -21.26
C TYR A 232 -19.70 -29.43 -20.55
N ASN A 233 -19.54 -30.67 -20.07
CA ASN A 233 -20.63 -31.47 -19.48
C ASN A 233 -20.41 -31.82 -17.99
N GLY A 234 -19.42 -31.22 -17.33
CA GLY A 234 -19.09 -31.48 -15.92
C GLY A 234 -19.68 -30.46 -14.93
N GLU A 235 -19.26 -30.53 -13.68
CA GLU A 235 -19.65 -29.56 -12.65
C GLU A 235 -18.78 -28.29 -12.75
N VAL A 236 -19.43 -27.14 -12.90
CA VAL A 236 -18.76 -25.85 -13.08
C VAL A 236 -18.62 -25.13 -11.74
N LEU A 237 -17.41 -24.65 -11.45
CA LEU A 237 -17.12 -23.78 -10.33
C LEU A 237 -16.88 -22.34 -10.83
N ILE A 238 -17.53 -21.37 -10.17
CA ILE A 238 -17.21 -19.95 -10.31
C ILE A 238 -16.50 -19.51 -9.04
N SER A 239 -15.22 -19.12 -9.16
CA SER A 239 -14.40 -18.67 -8.05
C SER A 239 -14.13 -17.17 -8.14
N LEU A 240 -14.27 -16.46 -7.01
CA LEU A 240 -14.17 -15.02 -6.94
C LEU A 240 -13.50 -14.56 -5.65
N ALA A 241 -12.51 -13.68 -5.77
CA ALA A 241 -11.89 -12.99 -4.63
C ALA A 241 -11.89 -11.47 -4.84
N ALA A 242 -12.08 -10.72 -3.76
CA ALA A 242 -12.05 -9.25 -3.79
C ALA A 242 -11.58 -8.66 -2.45
N LYS A 243 -10.92 -7.49 -2.51
CA LYS A 243 -10.40 -6.73 -1.35
C LYS A 243 -11.17 -5.43 -1.14
N ILE A 244 -11.34 -5.02 0.12
CA ILE A 244 -11.86 -3.69 0.50
C ILE A 244 -10.69 -2.69 0.45
N GLY A 245 -10.88 -1.59 -0.28
CA GLY A 245 -9.79 -0.92 -0.97
C GLY A 245 -8.80 -0.07 -0.16
N ILE A 246 -7.83 0.44 -0.92
CA ILE A 246 -6.66 1.20 -0.44
C ILE A 246 -6.76 2.60 -1.03
N ALA A 247 -6.39 3.61 -0.23
CA ALA A 247 -6.30 4.99 -0.70
C ALA A 247 -4.89 5.55 -0.45
N PRO A 248 -4.32 6.28 -1.43
CA PRO A 248 -3.16 7.13 -1.18
C PRO A 248 -3.39 8.10 -0.01
N THR A 249 -2.34 8.39 0.77
CA THR A 249 -2.37 9.46 1.78
C THR A 249 -2.91 10.79 1.23
N PRO A 250 -2.47 11.30 0.07
CA PRO A 250 -3.04 12.53 -0.49
C PRO A 250 -4.53 12.42 -0.83
N THR A 251 -5.04 11.24 -1.19
CA THR A 251 -6.48 11.03 -1.39
C THR A 251 -7.25 11.20 -0.08
N VAL A 252 -6.70 10.72 1.04
CA VAL A 252 -7.28 10.91 2.38
C VAL A 252 -7.26 12.39 2.79
N GLN A 253 -6.18 13.12 2.45
CA GLN A 253 -6.08 14.57 2.69
C GLN A 253 -7.17 15.34 1.93
N ILE A 254 -7.31 15.09 0.63
CA ILE A 254 -8.35 15.69 -0.23
C ILE A 254 -9.75 15.35 0.29
N ALA A 255 -10.00 14.09 0.64
CA ALA A 255 -11.30 13.65 1.15
C ALA A 255 -11.65 14.33 2.47
N THR A 256 -10.68 14.45 3.38
CA THR A 256 -10.86 15.11 4.69
C THR A 256 -11.30 16.57 4.51
N GLU A 257 -10.61 17.31 3.64
CA GLU A 257 -10.92 18.71 3.35
C GLU A 257 -12.30 18.86 2.67
N ASP A 258 -12.54 18.12 1.58
CA ASP A 258 -13.76 18.28 0.77
C ASP A 258 -15.03 17.78 1.50
N LEU A 259 -14.91 16.73 2.32
CA LEU A 259 -16.01 16.27 3.18
C LEU A 259 -16.29 17.21 4.34
N LYS A 260 -15.41 18.19 4.59
CA LYS A 260 -15.41 19.01 5.81
C LYS A 260 -15.42 18.13 7.07
N ALA A 261 -14.64 17.05 7.03
CA ALA A 261 -14.56 16.10 8.12
C ALA A 261 -13.92 16.76 9.35
N ALA A 262 -14.22 16.24 10.54
CA ALA A 262 -13.59 16.72 11.79
C ALA A 262 -12.07 16.41 11.86
N GLY A 263 -11.60 15.52 11.00
CA GLY A 263 -10.22 15.09 10.86
C GLY A 263 -10.16 13.86 9.97
N GLY A 264 -8.94 13.39 9.72
CA GLY A 264 -8.70 12.19 8.93
C GLY A 264 -7.56 11.35 9.52
N ILE A 265 -7.55 10.07 9.20
CA ILE A 265 -6.51 9.14 9.63
C ILE A 265 -6.07 8.35 8.40
N ALA A 266 -4.78 8.41 8.07
CA ALA A 266 -4.17 7.51 7.10
C ALA A 266 -3.35 6.44 7.84
N VAL A 267 -3.64 5.17 7.57
CA VAL A 267 -2.93 4.03 8.16
C VAL A 267 -1.78 3.67 7.24
N THR A 268 -0.57 4.08 7.60
CA THR A 268 0.63 3.91 6.78
C THR A 268 1.91 4.13 7.58
N ALA A 269 2.98 3.41 7.23
CA ALA A 269 4.36 3.72 7.62
C ALA A 269 5.18 4.36 6.48
N SER A 270 4.52 4.93 5.47
CA SER A 270 5.17 5.59 4.33
C SER A 270 6.22 4.69 3.66
N HIS A 271 7.48 5.09 3.67
CA HIS A 271 8.61 4.40 3.04
C HIS A 271 9.38 3.47 4.00
N ASN A 272 8.86 3.20 5.20
CA ASN A 272 9.46 2.21 6.08
C ASN A 272 9.34 0.78 5.51
N PRO A 273 10.23 -0.16 5.89
CA PRO A 273 10.14 -1.57 5.50
C PRO A 273 8.77 -2.22 5.80
N GLN A 274 8.39 -3.24 5.03
CA GLN A 274 7.04 -3.85 5.00
C GLN A 274 6.47 -4.26 6.36
N GLN A 275 7.31 -4.62 7.34
CA GLN A 275 6.86 -4.99 8.68
C GLN A 275 6.33 -3.82 9.52
N TRP A 276 6.53 -2.57 9.09
CA TRP A 276 6.09 -1.39 9.82
C TRP A 276 4.71 -0.91 9.35
N ASN A 277 3.93 -0.40 10.31
CA ASN A 277 2.74 0.41 10.03
C ASN A 277 2.70 1.60 10.99
N GLY A 278 1.84 2.58 10.72
CA GLY A 278 1.75 3.82 11.48
C GLY A 278 0.42 4.52 11.26
N LEU A 279 0.21 5.60 12.01
CA LEU A 279 -0.97 6.44 11.88
C LEU A 279 -0.51 7.87 11.58
N LYS A 280 -1.00 8.43 10.48
CA LYS A 280 -0.89 9.85 10.16
C LYS A 280 -2.24 10.52 10.43
N PHE A 281 -2.25 11.50 11.33
CA PHE A 281 -3.46 12.23 11.72
C PHE A 281 -3.57 13.55 10.97
N LEU A 282 -4.77 13.84 10.48
CA LEU A 282 -5.13 15.04 9.72
C LEU A 282 -6.09 15.90 10.53
N ASN A 283 -5.89 17.22 10.48
CA ASN A 283 -6.87 18.19 10.99
C ASN A 283 -8.01 18.40 9.95
N PRO A 284 -9.07 19.17 10.28
CA PRO A 284 -10.18 19.44 9.35
C PRO A 284 -9.79 20.07 8.01
N SER A 285 -8.63 20.73 7.92
CA SER A 285 -8.13 21.29 6.66
C SER A 285 -7.40 20.26 5.78
N GLY A 286 -7.41 18.97 6.14
CA GLY A 286 -6.74 17.92 5.38
C GLY A 286 -5.20 17.91 5.51
N THR A 287 -4.62 18.78 6.34
CA THR A 287 -3.17 18.80 6.59
C THR A 287 -2.82 17.97 7.83
N PHE A 288 -1.59 17.47 7.92
CA PHE A 288 -1.13 16.78 9.13
C PHE A 288 -1.25 17.65 10.39
N LEU A 289 -1.47 17.02 11.54
CA LEU A 289 -1.37 17.68 12.83
C LEU A 289 0.03 18.24 13.04
N ASP A 290 0.11 19.48 13.48
CA ASP A 290 1.38 20.09 13.86
C ASP A 290 1.90 19.58 15.22
N PRO A 291 3.15 19.89 15.61
CA PRO A 291 3.70 19.41 16.88
C PRO A 291 2.86 19.74 18.12
N LYS A 292 2.24 20.92 18.18
CA LYS A 292 1.39 21.35 19.30
C LYS A 292 0.08 20.56 19.32
N GLN A 293 -0.50 20.33 18.14
CA GLN A 293 -1.71 19.53 17.98
C GLN A 293 -1.45 18.05 18.31
N ILE A 294 -0.30 17.50 17.92
CA ILE A 294 0.12 16.14 18.28
C ILE A 294 0.31 16.01 19.79
N GLU A 295 0.99 16.97 20.44
CA GLU A 295 1.15 16.97 21.90
C GLU A 295 -0.21 16.97 22.62
N GLN A 296 -1.14 17.81 22.17
CA GLN A 296 -2.50 17.84 22.69
C GLN A 296 -3.23 16.52 22.45
N PHE A 297 -3.14 15.95 21.25
CA PHE A 297 -3.75 14.66 20.89
C PHE A 297 -3.24 13.54 21.78
N LEU A 298 -1.92 13.44 21.96
CA LEU A 298 -1.30 12.43 22.83
C LEU A 298 -1.68 12.64 24.30
N SER A 299 -1.79 13.88 24.76
CA SER A 299 -2.26 14.19 26.12
C SER A 299 -3.70 13.73 26.35
N ILE A 300 -4.60 13.94 25.36
CA ILE A 300 -5.99 13.46 25.43
C ILE A 300 -6.02 11.93 25.45
N ALA A 301 -5.27 11.28 24.56
CA ALA A 301 -5.19 9.82 24.48
C ALA A 301 -4.67 9.20 25.80
N ALA A 302 -3.61 9.80 26.38
CA ALA A 302 -3.01 9.32 27.63
C ALA A 302 -3.94 9.46 28.85
N LYS A 303 -4.83 10.45 28.87
CA LYS A 303 -5.81 10.62 29.95
C LYS A 303 -6.89 9.52 29.96
N GLY A 304 -7.17 8.88 28.83
CA GLY A 304 -8.10 7.74 28.73
C GLY A 304 -9.58 8.04 29.03
N ASN A 305 -9.93 9.27 29.40
CA ASN A 305 -11.30 9.68 29.75
C ASN A 305 -12.14 9.97 28.50
N PHE A 306 -12.45 8.92 27.73
CA PHE A 306 -13.26 9.04 26.52
C PHE A 306 -14.76 9.06 26.84
N THR A 307 -15.49 9.98 26.22
CA THR A 307 -16.96 9.96 26.23
C THR A 307 -17.42 9.09 25.08
N TYR A 308 -17.92 7.89 25.40
CA TYR A 308 -18.48 6.99 24.39
C TYR A 308 -19.90 7.43 24.03
N ALA A 309 -20.25 7.35 22.74
CA ALA A 309 -21.61 7.60 22.29
C ALA A 309 -22.55 6.53 22.85
N ALA A 310 -23.76 6.92 23.25
CA ALA A 310 -24.81 5.96 23.54
C ALA A 310 -25.18 5.19 22.26
N VAL A 311 -25.72 3.97 22.39
CA VAL A 311 -26.08 3.12 21.24
C VAL A 311 -26.96 3.85 20.21
N LYS A 312 -27.93 4.65 20.69
CA LYS A 312 -28.81 5.46 19.83
C LYS A 312 -28.10 6.58 19.06
N ASP A 313 -26.91 6.98 19.51
CA ASP A 313 -26.13 8.10 18.98
C ASP A 313 -24.95 7.63 18.11
N ILE A 314 -24.74 6.31 17.98
CA ILE A 314 -23.75 5.72 17.06
C ILE A 314 -24.11 6.13 15.63
N LYS A 315 -23.21 6.85 14.97
CA LYS A 315 -23.40 7.31 13.59
C LYS A 315 -23.10 6.20 12.59
N LYS A 316 -23.65 6.35 11.38
CA LYS A 316 -23.42 5.45 10.26
C LYS A 316 -21.97 5.54 9.77
N LEU A 317 -21.31 4.39 9.64
CA LEU A 317 -20.04 4.26 8.94
C LEU A 317 -20.29 4.23 7.42
N THR A 318 -19.48 4.96 6.65
CA THR A 318 -19.56 5.00 5.18
C THR A 318 -18.20 4.72 4.57
N PHE A 319 -18.16 3.82 3.60
CA PHE A 319 -16.99 3.55 2.78
C PHE A 319 -17.20 4.19 1.40
N ASP A 320 -16.25 5.02 0.96
CA ASP A 320 -16.35 5.76 -0.30
C ASP A 320 -15.01 5.73 -1.03
N LEU A 321 -14.78 4.71 -1.88
CA LEU A 321 -13.59 4.69 -2.74
C LEU A 321 -13.71 5.59 -3.98
N SER A 322 -14.86 6.26 -4.19
CA SER A 322 -14.97 7.23 -5.29
C SER A 322 -13.99 8.39 -5.13
N TRP A 323 -13.43 8.59 -3.94
CA TRP A 323 -12.33 9.53 -3.69
C TRP A 323 -11.09 9.27 -4.53
N LEU A 324 -10.82 8.04 -4.96
CA LEU A 324 -9.74 7.75 -5.91
C LEU A 324 -9.99 8.43 -7.26
N ASP A 325 -11.21 8.30 -7.78
CA ASP A 325 -11.60 8.92 -9.06
C ASP A 325 -11.74 10.43 -8.93
N ARG A 326 -12.29 10.91 -7.81
CA ARG A 326 -12.35 12.36 -7.53
C ARG A 326 -10.97 12.98 -7.45
N HIS A 327 -9.98 12.30 -6.86
CA HIS A 327 -8.60 12.75 -6.86
C HIS A 327 -8.09 12.89 -8.31
N ILE A 328 -8.21 11.85 -9.15
CA ILE A 328 -7.82 11.93 -10.57
C ILE A 328 -8.52 13.10 -11.28
N GLU A 329 -9.83 13.23 -11.09
CA GLU A 329 -10.62 14.29 -11.72
C GLU A 329 -10.20 15.68 -11.28
N LYS A 330 -10.02 15.91 -9.98
CA LYS A 330 -9.55 17.20 -9.45
C LYS A 330 -8.19 17.53 -10.06
N THR A 331 -7.26 16.58 -10.07
CA THR A 331 -5.93 16.73 -10.67
C THR A 331 -6.00 17.12 -12.15
N LEU A 332 -6.79 16.40 -12.97
CA LEU A 332 -6.90 16.67 -14.41
C LEU A 332 -7.76 17.90 -14.76
N LYS A 333 -8.52 18.44 -13.80
CA LYS A 333 -9.33 19.67 -13.95
C LYS A 333 -8.56 20.94 -13.57
N LEU A 334 -7.38 20.82 -12.94
CA LEU A 334 -6.56 21.97 -12.59
C LEU A 334 -6.18 22.80 -13.81
N LYS A 335 -6.26 24.13 -13.69
CA LYS A 335 -6.02 25.06 -14.80
C LYS A 335 -4.61 24.96 -15.40
N ILE A 336 -3.62 24.60 -14.58
CA ILE A 336 -2.25 24.46 -15.03
C ILE A 336 -2.03 23.19 -15.88
N VAL A 337 -2.89 22.18 -15.73
CA VAL A 337 -2.73 20.87 -16.36
C VAL A 337 -3.25 20.91 -17.81
N ASP A 338 -2.33 20.82 -18.75
CA ASP A 338 -2.59 20.61 -20.17
C ASP A 338 -2.39 19.13 -20.51
N LYS A 339 -3.47 18.36 -20.40
CA LYS A 339 -3.48 16.94 -20.79
C LYS A 339 -3.16 16.70 -22.27
N ASN A 340 -3.37 17.68 -23.17
CA ASN A 340 -3.19 17.50 -24.60
C ASN A 340 -1.71 17.47 -24.99
N ILE A 341 -0.86 18.28 -24.32
CA ILE A 341 0.58 18.26 -24.62
C ILE A 341 1.23 16.93 -24.24
N VAL A 342 0.82 16.35 -23.10
CA VAL A 342 1.27 15.03 -22.65
C VAL A 342 0.76 13.94 -23.59
N LYS A 343 -0.53 13.98 -23.96
CA LYS A 343 -1.13 13.05 -24.94
C LYS A 343 -0.43 13.08 -26.29
N LYS A 344 -0.02 14.27 -26.76
CA LYS A 344 0.70 14.42 -28.03
C LYS A 344 2.10 13.80 -27.97
N ARG A 345 2.78 13.89 -26.81
CA ARG A 345 4.11 13.33 -26.59
C ARG A 345 4.10 11.79 -26.49
N LYS A 346 2.98 11.18 -26.10
CA LYS A 346 2.75 9.72 -26.03
C LYS A 346 3.86 8.96 -25.29
N PHE A 347 4.25 9.45 -24.12
CA PHE A 347 5.34 8.85 -23.33
C PHE A 347 5.14 7.34 -23.14
N LYS A 348 6.21 6.58 -23.35
CA LYS A 348 6.34 5.22 -22.83
C LYS A 348 6.92 5.30 -21.42
N VAL A 349 6.14 4.90 -20.43
CA VAL A 349 6.47 5.00 -19.01
C VAL A 349 6.67 3.61 -18.44
N VAL A 350 7.78 3.35 -17.73
CA VAL A 350 7.85 2.23 -16.79
C VAL A 350 7.45 2.75 -15.42
N LEU A 351 6.41 2.19 -14.83
CA LEU A 351 5.85 2.63 -13.56
C LEU A 351 6.16 1.59 -12.49
N ASP A 352 6.72 2.03 -11.36
CA ASP A 352 6.93 1.25 -10.15
C ASP A 352 6.13 1.87 -8.99
N THR A 353 5.20 1.09 -8.43
CA THR A 353 4.38 1.53 -7.28
C THR A 353 4.60 0.65 -6.05
N VAL A 354 5.66 -0.16 -6.04
CA VAL A 354 6.05 -1.05 -4.94
C VAL A 354 4.85 -1.90 -4.43
N ASN A 355 3.97 -2.29 -5.34
CA ASN A 355 2.73 -3.03 -5.08
C ASN A 355 1.78 -2.36 -4.07
N SER A 356 1.78 -1.03 -3.95
CA SER A 356 1.06 -0.32 -2.88
C SER A 356 -0.04 0.63 -3.39
N ALA A 357 -0.44 1.65 -2.61
CA ALA A 357 -1.63 2.47 -2.86
C ALA A 357 -1.66 3.13 -4.25
N ALA A 358 -0.50 3.54 -4.75
CA ALA A 358 -0.37 4.14 -6.08
C ALA A 358 -0.76 3.18 -7.23
N SER A 359 -0.70 1.86 -7.01
CA SER A 359 -1.06 0.82 -7.98
C SER A 359 -2.47 0.99 -8.54
N ILE A 360 -3.37 1.59 -7.75
CA ILE A 360 -4.78 1.76 -8.12
C ILE A 360 -4.98 3.04 -8.96
N ILE A 361 -4.24 4.11 -8.65
CA ILE A 361 -4.48 5.45 -9.20
C ILE A 361 -3.52 5.84 -10.33
N ALA A 362 -2.23 5.49 -10.20
CA ALA A 362 -1.17 5.96 -11.10
C ALA A 362 -1.27 5.35 -12.51
N PRO A 363 -1.51 4.04 -12.71
CA PRO A 363 -1.71 3.49 -14.04
C PRO A 363 -2.91 4.12 -14.76
N LYS A 364 -4.00 4.38 -14.03
CA LYS A 364 -5.24 4.94 -14.58
C LYS A 364 -5.03 6.36 -15.12
N ILE A 365 -4.44 7.25 -14.31
CA ILE A 365 -4.21 8.64 -14.75
C ILE A 365 -3.17 8.73 -15.88
N LEU A 366 -2.12 7.89 -15.88
CA LEU A 366 -1.15 7.83 -16.98
C LEU A 366 -1.81 7.41 -18.30
N LYS A 367 -2.68 6.39 -18.28
CA LYS A 367 -3.46 5.97 -19.45
C LYS A 367 -4.38 7.12 -19.93
N MET A 368 -5.02 7.85 -19.01
CA MET A 368 -5.85 9.03 -19.34
C MET A 368 -5.04 10.18 -19.95
N LEU A 369 -3.75 10.31 -19.61
CA LEU A 369 -2.80 11.24 -20.21
C LEU A 369 -2.22 10.75 -21.56
N GLY A 370 -2.65 9.58 -22.06
CA GLY A 370 -2.19 9.03 -23.33
C GLY A 370 -0.82 8.36 -23.29
N CYS A 371 -0.31 8.03 -22.10
CA CYS A 371 0.94 7.30 -21.93
C CYS A 371 0.77 5.81 -22.22
N LYS A 372 1.82 5.17 -22.75
CA LYS A 372 1.95 3.71 -22.80
C LYS A 372 2.66 3.26 -21.52
N VAL A 373 1.94 2.54 -20.65
CA VAL A 373 2.46 2.16 -19.34
C VAL A 373 2.96 0.72 -19.36
N VAL A 374 4.20 0.50 -18.92
CA VAL A 374 4.75 -0.80 -18.54
C VAL A 374 4.71 -0.83 -17.02
N GLU A 375 3.83 -1.66 -16.48
CA GLU A 375 3.60 -1.80 -15.05
C GLU A 375 4.67 -2.73 -14.45
N LEU A 376 5.44 -2.21 -13.48
CA LEU A 376 6.39 -2.94 -12.66
C LEU A 376 5.88 -2.82 -11.23
N TYR A 377 5.62 -3.94 -10.55
CA TYR A 377 5.16 -3.92 -9.16
C TYR A 377 3.94 -3.01 -8.93
N CYS A 378 2.89 -3.18 -9.74
CA CYS A 378 1.66 -2.39 -9.69
C CYS A 378 0.41 -3.20 -9.33
N ASP A 379 0.53 -4.31 -8.58
CA ASP A 379 -0.61 -5.19 -8.29
C ASP A 379 -1.45 -4.74 -7.07
N GLY A 380 -0.96 -3.79 -6.27
CA GLY A 380 -1.66 -3.29 -5.08
C GLY A 380 -1.75 -4.30 -3.92
N SER A 381 -0.95 -5.37 -3.94
CA SER A 381 -0.96 -6.43 -2.92
C SER A 381 -0.49 -6.00 -1.53
N GLY A 382 0.28 -4.91 -1.43
CA GLY A 382 0.98 -4.51 -0.22
C GLY A 382 2.24 -5.32 0.09
N VAL A 383 2.64 -6.24 -0.79
CA VAL A 383 3.88 -7.03 -0.65
C VAL A 383 5.00 -6.33 -1.41
N PHE A 384 5.97 -5.79 -0.67
CA PHE A 384 7.01 -4.94 -1.25
C PHE A 384 8.12 -5.81 -1.89
N PRO A 385 8.36 -5.70 -3.21
CA PRO A 385 9.36 -6.50 -3.91
C PRO A 385 10.80 -6.00 -3.66
N HIS A 386 10.94 -4.79 -3.15
CA HIS A 386 12.18 -4.18 -2.70
C HIS A 386 11.88 -3.19 -1.58
N THR A 387 12.93 -2.67 -0.93
CA THR A 387 12.77 -1.59 0.07
C THR A 387 12.04 -0.40 -0.57
N PRO A 388 10.95 0.09 0.06
CA PRO A 388 10.04 1.04 -0.58
C PRO A 388 10.56 2.48 -0.66
N GLU A 389 11.66 2.81 0.00
CA GLU A 389 12.26 4.14 -0.11
C GLU A 389 12.81 4.35 -1.54
N PRO A 390 12.36 5.39 -2.27
CA PRO A 390 12.68 5.55 -3.69
C PRO A 390 14.08 6.16 -3.93
N ILE A 391 15.12 5.56 -3.35
CA ILE A 391 16.52 5.95 -3.53
C ILE A 391 17.18 5.13 -4.66
N PRO A 392 18.22 5.68 -5.34
CA PRO A 392 18.90 5.00 -6.46
C PRO A 392 19.25 3.53 -6.23
N GLU A 393 19.65 3.16 -5.01
CA GLU A 393 20.03 1.81 -4.62
C GLU A 393 18.89 0.80 -4.76
N ASN A 394 17.64 1.25 -4.50
CA ASN A 394 16.43 0.43 -4.56
C ASN A 394 15.81 0.41 -5.97
N LEU A 395 16.12 1.40 -6.81
CA LEU A 395 15.49 1.57 -8.13
C LEU A 395 16.21 0.84 -9.28
N LYS A 396 17.13 -0.09 -8.98
CA LYS A 396 17.93 -0.79 -10.00
C LYS A 396 17.08 -1.56 -11.00
N GLN A 397 16.00 -2.20 -10.54
CA GLN A 397 15.08 -2.97 -11.38
C GLN A 397 14.28 -2.05 -12.31
N LEU A 398 13.76 -0.94 -11.79
CA LEU A 398 13.14 0.10 -12.60
C LEU A 398 14.11 0.64 -13.67
N SER A 399 15.34 0.97 -13.30
CA SER A 399 16.38 1.41 -14.25
C SER A 399 16.69 0.38 -15.34
N ALA A 400 16.75 -0.90 -14.99
CA ALA A 400 16.93 -1.98 -15.96
C ALA A 400 15.71 -2.12 -16.88
N ALA A 401 14.49 -2.02 -16.33
CA ALA A 401 13.25 -2.10 -17.08
C ALA A 401 13.09 -0.93 -18.06
N VAL A 402 13.44 0.29 -17.67
CA VAL A 402 13.44 1.45 -18.56
C VAL A 402 14.30 1.20 -19.80
N LYS A 403 15.53 0.72 -19.61
CA LYS A 403 16.44 0.36 -20.72
C LYS A 403 15.90 -0.79 -21.56
N LYS A 404 15.45 -1.88 -20.91
CA LYS A 404 14.90 -3.07 -21.57
C LYS A 404 13.72 -2.72 -22.46
N HIS A 405 12.81 -1.89 -21.97
CA HIS A 405 11.61 -1.50 -22.70
C HIS A 405 11.81 -0.28 -23.59
N LYS A 406 13.01 0.33 -23.65
CA LYS A 406 13.27 1.59 -24.38
C LYS A 406 12.22 2.66 -24.03
N ALA A 407 11.94 2.81 -22.75
CA ALA A 407 10.95 3.76 -22.25
C ALA A 407 11.51 5.18 -22.26
N ASP A 408 10.63 6.18 -22.44
CA ASP A 408 11.01 7.60 -22.37
C ASP A 408 11.33 8.01 -20.92
N VAL A 409 10.72 7.36 -19.93
CA VAL A 409 10.84 7.70 -18.52
C VAL A 409 10.48 6.50 -17.62
N GLY A 410 11.17 6.36 -16.49
CA GLY A 410 10.75 5.53 -15.37
C GLY A 410 10.22 6.38 -14.24
N ILE A 411 9.19 5.91 -13.53
CA ILE A 411 8.57 6.62 -12.41
C ILE A 411 8.43 5.63 -11.25
N ALA A 412 9.00 5.97 -10.10
CA ALA A 412 8.80 5.25 -8.84
C ALA A 412 7.95 6.11 -7.90
N ILE A 413 6.94 5.51 -7.29
CA ILE A 413 6.07 6.14 -6.30
C ILE A 413 6.15 5.34 -4.99
N ASP A 414 6.30 6.04 -3.88
CA ASP A 414 6.39 5.40 -2.57
C ASP A 414 5.03 4.81 -2.10
N PRO A 415 4.99 3.95 -1.07
CA PRO A 415 3.81 3.14 -0.78
C PRO A 415 2.53 3.94 -0.55
N ASP A 416 2.63 5.08 0.14
CA ASP A 416 1.48 5.92 0.46
C ASP A 416 1.27 7.10 -0.50
N SER A 417 2.08 7.14 -1.56
CA SER A 417 1.99 8.05 -2.70
C SER A 417 2.17 9.53 -2.36
N ASP A 418 3.02 9.83 -1.39
CA ASP A 418 3.41 11.22 -1.05
C ASP A 418 4.71 11.65 -1.75
N ARG A 419 5.48 10.71 -2.32
CA ARG A 419 6.72 10.97 -3.06
C ARG A 419 6.75 10.30 -4.42
N LEU A 420 7.46 10.94 -5.34
CA LEU A 420 7.87 10.32 -6.59
C LEU A 420 9.32 10.62 -6.96
N VAL A 421 9.93 9.65 -7.64
CA VAL A 421 11.28 9.78 -8.20
C VAL A 421 11.26 9.31 -9.65
N ILE A 422 12.10 9.95 -10.46
CA ILE A 422 12.17 9.73 -11.90
C ILE A 422 13.47 8.99 -12.25
N ILE A 423 13.38 8.11 -13.25
CA ILE A 423 14.52 7.51 -13.95
C ILE A 423 14.51 8.01 -15.40
N THR A 424 15.67 8.48 -15.88
CA THR A 424 15.82 8.98 -17.26
C THR A 424 15.68 7.85 -18.27
N GLU A 425 15.49 8.18 -19.55
CA GLU A 425 15.47 7.21 -20.64
C GLU A 425 16.77 6.38 -20.77
N LYS A 426 17.87 6.86 -20.17
CA LYS A 426 19.16 6.14 -20.09
C LYS A 426 19.19 5.12 -18.94
N GLY A 427 18.15 5.04 -18.11
CA GLY A 427 18.13 4.20 -16.91
C GLY A 427 18.93 4.79 -15.74
N GLU A 428 19.13 6.11 -15.73
CA GLU A 428 19.88 6.82 -14.69
C GLU A 428 18.92 7.53 -13.73
N PRO A 429 19.22 7.60 -12.42
CA PRO A 429 18.41 8.36 -11.49
C PRO A 429 18.33 9.84 -11.86
N PHE A 430 17.11 10.39 -11.89
CA PHE A 430 16.88 11.83 -12.02
C PHE A 430 17.16 12.58 -10.71
N ILE A 431 17.39 11.85 -9.60
CA ILE A 431 17.60 12.35 -8.22
C ILE A 431 16.33 13.02 -7.68
N GLU A 432 15.97 12.71 -6.44
CA GLU A 432 14.72 13.17 -5.81
C GLU A 432 14.56 14.71 -5.75
N GLU A 433 15.67 15.44 -5.62
CA GLU A 433 15.72 16.90 -5.57
C GLU A 433 15.26 17.58 -6.88
N ASN A 434 15.49 16.92 -8.01
CA ASN A 434 15.11 17.46 -9.31
C ASN A 434 13.60 17.33 -9.56
N THR A 435 12.91 16.43 -8.87
CA THR A 435 11.45 16.29 -8.93
C THR A 435 10.76 17.60 -8.56
N ILE A 436 11.05 18.16 -7.38
CA ILE A 436 10.48 19.43 -6.94
C ILE A 436 11.01 20.61 -7.78
N THR A 437 12.27 20.57 -8.21
CA THR A 437 12.86 21.62 -9.05
C THR A 437 12.15 21.74 -10.39
N ALA A 438 11.87 20.63 -11.07
CA ALA A 438 11.15 20.60 -12.35
C ALA A 438 9.71 21.12 -12.20
N VAL A 439 8.99 20.68 -11.15
CA VAL A 439 7.63 21.16 -10.90
C VAL A 439 7.62 22.65 -10.55
N ALA A 440 8.55 23.11 -9.72
CA ALA A 440 8.68 24.52 -9.37
C ALA A 440 8.94 25.37 -10.63
N ASN A 441 9.83 24.92 -11.53
CA ASN A 441 10.08 25.60 -12.79
C ASN A 441 8.80 25.73 -13.63
N LEU A 442 8.06 24.64 -13.85
CA LEU A 442 6.80 24.66 -14.59
C LEU A 442 5.78 25.62 -13.98
N VAL A 443 5.52 25.49 -12.67
CA VAL A 443 4.47 26.25 -11.98
C VAL A 443 4.79 27.74 -12.00
N LEU A 444 6.04 28.12 -11.69
CA LEU A 444 6.45 29.52 -11.65
C LEU A 444 6.46 30.15 -13.05
N ARG A 445 6.90 29.39 -14.06
CA ARG A 445 6.91 29.79 -15.48
C ARG A 445 5.50 30.06 -16.00
N LYS A 446 4.54 29.18 -15.72
CA LYS A 446 3.16 29.30 -16.20
C LYS A 446 2.27 30.21 -15.37
N SER A 447 2.63 30.48 -14.11
CA SER A 447 1.80 31.28 -13.23
C SER A 447 1.69 32.74 -13.69
N LYS A 448 0.49 33.30 -13.56
CA LYS A 448 0.21 34.74 -13.72
C LYS A 448 0.06 35.45 -12.37
N SER A 449 0.27 34.74 -11.25
CA SER A 449 0.16 35.31 -9.90
C SER A 449 1.16 36.46 -9.73
N LYS A 450 0.74 37.54 -9.07
CA LYS A 450 1.67 38.61 -8.62
C LYS A 450 2.57 38.14 -7.47
N ASN A 451 2.14 37.14 -6.72
CA ASN A 451 2.90 36.52 -5.63
C ASN A 451 3.49 35.18 -6.10
N LYS A 452 4.40 35.23 -7.09
CA LYS A 452 5.12 34.03 -7.53
C LYS A 452 6.11 33.63 -6.46
N SER A 453 5.82 32.54 -5.76
CA SER A 453 6.79 31.98 -4.83
C SER A 453 6.69 30.48 -4.67
N VAL A 454 7.85 29.90 -4.34
CA VAL A 454 8.02 28.50 -3.96
C VAL A 454 8.43 28.40 -2.50
N CYS A 455 7.98 27.38 -1.79
CA CYS A 455 8.46 27.07 -0.44
C CYS A 455 8.99 25.63 -0.38
N VAL A 456 10.22 25.47 0.11
CA VAL A 456 10.83 24.16 0.31
C VAL A 456 11.55 24.12 1.66
N ASN A 457 11.89 22.95 2.17
CA ASN A 457 12.62 22.88 3.44
C ASN A 457 14.09 23.33 3.29
N LEU A 458 14.77 23.55 4.42
CA LEU A 458 16.18 23.96 4.47
C LEU A 458 17.15 22.96 3.82
N SER A 459 16.84 21.67 3.77
CA SER A 459 17.72 20.64 3.19
C SER A 459 17.53 20.42 1.69
N THR A 460 16.50 21.02 1.09
CA THR A 460 16.21 20.89 -0.34
C THR A 460 17.23 21.69 -1.16
N THR A 461 17.55 21.21 -2.36
CA THR A 461 18.56 21.79 -3.24
C THR A 461 18.41 23.29 -3.48
N ARG A 462 19.52 24.00 -3.71
CA ARG A 462 19.54 25.39 -4.19
C ARG A 462 19.01 25.51 -5.62
N ALA A 463 18.96 24.42 -6.39
CA ALA A 463 18.39 24.43 -7.74
C ALA A 463 16.97 25.03 -7.78
N VAL A 464 16.16 24.82 -6.72
CA VAL A 464 14.83 25.42 -6.56
C VAL A 464 14.89 26.96 -6.45
N ASP A 465 15.89 27.51 -5.76
CA ASP A 465 16.08 28.96 -5.66
C ASP A 465 16.46 29.57 -7.02
N ASP A 466 17.32 28.87 -7.76
CA ASP A 466 17.79 29.32 -9.07
C ASP A 466 16.65 29.32 -10.09
N VAL A 467 15.86 28.24 -10.18
CA VAL A 467 14.69 28.23 -11.07
C VAL A 467 13.63 29.25 -10.64
N ALA A 468 13.48 29.51 -9.33
CA ALA A 468 12.61 30.58 -8.86
C ALA A 468 13.10 31.95 -9.34
N LYS A 469 14.38 32.23 -9.19
CA LYS A 469 15.00 33.48 -9.66
C LYS A 469 14.88 33.65 -11.17
N MET A 470 15.12 32.59 -11.96
CA MET A 470 14.96 32.60 -13.42
C MET A 470 13.53 32.96 -13.85
N ASN A 471 12.53 32.59 -13.06
CA ASN A 471 11.11 32.88 -13.31
C ASN A 471 10.61 34.16 -12.59
N GLY A 472 11.51 34.99 -12.05
CA GLY A 472 11.15 36.22 -11.35
C GLY A 472 10.34 35.99 -10.07
N ALA A 473 10.52 34.85 -9.42
CA ALA A 473 9.80 34.41 -8.24
C ALA A 473 10.66 34.45 -6.98
N LYS A 474 10.01 34.43 -5.80
CA LYS A 474 10.68 34.32 -4.50
C LYS A 474 10.75 32.86 -4.05
N SER A 475 11.83 32.48 -3.39
CA SER A 475 11.91 31.21 -2.67
C SER A 475 11.91 31.43 -1.16
N TYR A 476 11.24 30.53 -0.44
CA TYR A 476 11.15 30.53 1.01
C TYR A 476 11.60 29.17 1.56
N ARG A 477 12.21 29.19 2.74
CA ARG A 477 12.75 28.01 3.41
C ARG A 477 12.04 27.75 4.75
N SER A 478 11.64 26.51 5.00
CA SER A 478 11.07 26.04 6.27
C SER A 478 11.97 25.02 6.98
N ALA A 479 11.64 24.67 8.22
CA ALA A 479 12.15 23.45 8.85
C ALA A 479 11.78 22.20 8.02
N VAL A 480 12.51 21.10 8.20
CA VAL A 480 12.24 19.83 7.49
C VAL A 480 10.93 19.20 8.00
N GLY A 481 10.21 18.52 7.10
CA GLY A 481 8.92 17.89 7.36
C GLY A 481 7.76 18.62 6.66
N GLU A 482 6.85 17.85 6.07
CA GLU A 482 5.73 18.34 5.27
C GLU A 482 4.93 19.46 5.94
N ILE A 483 4.49 19.26 7.19
CA ILE A 483 3.66 20.25 7.90
C ILE A 483 4.35 21.59 8.08
N ASN A 484 5.68 21.61 8.20
CA ASN A 484 6.46 22.85 8.31
C ASN A 484 6.50 23.59 6.97
N VAL A 485 6.65 22.87 5.86
CA VAL A 485 6.58 23.44 4.52
C VAL A 485 5.18 24.00 4.26
N VAL A 486 4.13 23.21 4.55
CA VAL A 486 2.72 23.62 4.39
C VAL A 486 2.41 24.89 5.17
N LYS A 487 2.83 24.99 6.43
CA LYS A 487 2.62 26.20 7.25
C LYS A 487 3.31 27.43 6.65
N GLU A 488 4.56 27.30 6.20
CA GLU A 488 5.26 28.42 5.58
C GLU A 488 4.64 28.78 4.21
N MET A 489 4.15 27.79 3.44
CA MET A 489 3.39 28.02 2.21
C MET A 489 2.11 28.82 2.48
N MET A 490 1.32 28.44 3.48
CA MET A 490 0.10 29.15 3.86
C MET A 490 0.41 30.59 4.30
N LYS A 491 1.44 30.78 5.14
CA LYS A 491 1.90 32.09 5.60
C LYS A 491 2.33 33.01 4.45
N ARG A 492 3.05 32.46 3.46
CA ARG A 492 3.58 33.22 2.32
C ARG A 492 2.64 33.26 1.12
N LYS A 493 1.56 32.48 1.15
CA LYS A 493 0.68 32.21 0.01
C LYS A 493 1.48 31.74 -1.22
N SER A 494 2.44 30.84 -0.99
CA SER A 494 3.25 30.25 -2.05
C SER A 494 2.40 29.35 -2.94
N ILE A 495 2.68 29.38 -4.25
CA ILE A 495 1.86 28.69 -5.26
C ILE A 495 2.35 27.28 -5.59
N VAL A 496 3.53 26.93 -5.10
CA VAL A 496 4.13 25.59 -5.19
C VAL A 496 5.07 25.39 -4.02
N GLY A 497 5.25 24.15 -3.59
CA GLY A 497 6.24 23.81 -2.59
C GLY A 497 6.51 22.33 -2.56
N GLY A 498 7.31 21.89 -1.60
CA GLY A 498 7.66 20.49 -1.47
C GLY A 498 8.93 20.26 -0.68
N GLU A 499 9.46 19.04 -0.81
CA GLU A 499 10.69 18.62 -0.18
C GLU A 499 11.59 17.92 -1.20
N GLY A 500 12.89 18.12 -1.03
CA GLY A 500 13.94 17.45 -1.80
C GLY A 500 13.89 15.92 -1.78
N SER A 501 13.09 15.30 -0.92
CA SER A 501 12.83 13.85 -0.88
C SER A 501 11.89 13.34 -1.99
N GLY A 502 11.57 14.16 -2.99
CA GLY A 502 10.67 13.81 -4.10
C GLY A 502 9.20 14.16 -3.85
N GLY A 503 8.90 14.91 -2.80
CA GLY A 503 7.53 15.28 -2.44
C GLY A 503 7.13 16.65 -2.96
N VAL A 504 6.02 16.71 -3.71
CA VAL A 504 5.51 17.93 -4.35
C VAL A 504 4.20 18.36 -3.70
N ILE A 505 4.05 19.64 -3.41
CA ILE A 505 2.83 20.25 -2.86
C ILE A 505 2.33 21.30 -3.85
N TYR A 506 1.09 21.11 -4.34
CA TYR A 506 0.42 22.05 -5.24
C TYR A 506 -0.90 22.54 -4.61
N PRO A 507 -0.90 23.72 -3.95
CA PRO A 507 -2.02 24.19 -3.11
C PRO A 507 -3.37 24.34 -3.79
N GLU A 508 -3.42 24.51 -5.11
CA GLU A 508 -4.70 24.57 -5.84
C GLU A 508 -5.41 23.21 -5.84
N LEU A 509 -4.69 22.10 -5.58
CA LEU A 509 -5.27 20.77 -5.37
C LEU A 509 -5.57 20.53 -3.89
N HIS A 510 -4.53 20.56 -3.05
CA HIS A 510 -4.58 20.48 -1.57
C HIS A 510 -3.21 20.83 -0.95
N TYR A 511 -3.18 21.01 0.37
CA TYR A 511 -1.96 21.31 1.14
C TYR A 511 -1.28 20.06 1.72
N GLY A 512 -0.88 19.14 0.84
CA GLY A 512 -0.14 17.93 1.21
C GLY A 512 0.80 17.49 0.09
N ARG A 513 1.77 16.64 0.43
CA ARG A 513 2.66 16.06 -0.59
C ARG A 513 1.88 15.03 -1.40
N ASP A 514 2.00 15.11 -2.71
CA ASP A 514 1.17 14.34 -3.61
C ASP A 514 1.92 13.93 -4.87
N ALA A 515 2.23 12.63 -4.94
CA ALA A 515 2.94 12.04 -6.06
C ALA A 515 2.13 12.06 -7.36
N ILE A 516 0.79 12.06 -7.28
CA ILE A 516 -0.09 11.96 -8.44
C ILE A 516 -0.07 13.29 -9.21
N ILE A 517 -0.28 14.42 -8.54
CA ILE A 517 -0.11 15.73 -9.19
C ILE A 517 1.35 15.97 -9.60
N GLY A 518 2.32 15.58 -8.76
CA GLY A 518 3.74 15.68 -9.10
C GLY A 518 4.07 14.98 -10.42
N MET A 519 3.58 13.76 -10.60
CA MET A 519 3.75 12.97 -11.83
C MET A 519 3.16 13.68 -13.06
N VAL A 520 1.93 14.18 -12.94
CA VAL A 520 1.25 14.87 -14.05
C VAL A 520 2.02 16.13 -14.47
N LEU A 521 2.45 16.93 -13.51
CA LEU A 521 3.18 18.17 -13.76
C LEU A 521 4.58 17.91 -14.35
N ILE A 522 5.29 16.88 -13.88
CA ILE A 522 6.61 16.52 -14.43
C ILE A 522 6.51 16.05 -15.89
N LEU A 523 5.54 15.18 -16.19
CA LEU A 523 5.34 14.73 -17.58
C LEU A 523 4.96 15.89 -18.49
N GLN A 524 4.18 16.86 -18.00
CA GLN A 524 3.89 18.08 -18.72
C GLN A 524 5.14 18.94 -18.96
N GLU A 525 5.98 19.14 -17.94
CA GLU A 525 7.24 19.89 -18.08
C GLU A 525 8.17 19.24 -19.11
N PHE A 526 8.31 17.91 -19.10
CA PHE A 526 9.08 17.18 -20.13
C PHE A 526 8.46 17.29 -21.53
N ALA A 527 7.12 17.30 -21.64
CA ALA A 527 6.46 17.48 -22.92
C ALA A 527 6.62 18.91 -23.47
N GLU A 528 6.61 19.93 -22.59
CA GLU A 528 6.80 21.33 -22.94
C GLU A 528 8.25 21.65 -23.33
N SER A 529 9.23 21.09 -22.63
CA SER A 529 10.64 21.29 -22.93
C SER A 529 11.05 20.68 -24.27
N LYS A 530 10.32 19.65 -24.72
CA LYS A 530 10.63 18.82 -25.91
C LYS A 530 12.00 18.14 -25.84
N MET A 531 12.63 18.13 -24.67
CA MET A 531 13.89 17.45 -24.40
C MET A 531 13.66 15.99 -24.05
N LYS A 532 14.69 15.16 -24.18
CA LYS A 532 14.73 13.88 -23.47
C LYS A 532 14.89 14.13 -21.97
N VAL A 533 14.54 13.14 -21.14
CA VAL A 533 14.58 13.31 -19.68
C VAL A 533 16.02 13.54 -19.19
N SER A 534 17.02 12.86 -19.78
CA SER A 534 18.42 13.12 -19.44
C SER A 534 18.87 14.53 -19.84
N GLU A 535 18.47 14.99 -21.03
CA GLU A 535 18.82 16.33 -21.52
C GLU A 535 18.19 17.42 -20.65
N TYR A 536 16.94 17.22 -20.22
CA TYR A 536 16.29 18.12 -19.29
C TYR A 536 16.99 18.12 -17.92
N LYS A 537 17.40 16.94 -17.42
CA LYS A 537 18.17 16.83 -16.17
C LYS A 537 19.46 17.65 -16.24
N ASP A 538 20.19 17.55 -17.35
CA ASP A 538 21.46 18.24 -17.57
C ASP A 538 21.28 19.77 -17.72
N ALA A 539 20.08 20.22 -18.11
CA ALA A 539 19.72 21.63 -18.21
C ALA A 539 19.32 22.27 -16.86
N LEU A 540 19.01 21.47 -15.84
CA LEU A 540 18.74 21.99 -14.49
C LEU A 540 20.04 22.48 -13.83
N PRO A 541 19.95 23.43 -12.87
CA PRO A 541 21.13 23.87 -12.12
C PRO A 541 21.87 22.68 -11.47
N PRO A 542 23.17 22.46 -11.78
CA PRO A 542 23.85 21.21 -11.45
C PRO A 542 24.38 21.24 -10.02
N TYR A 543 23.58 20.71 -9.09
CA TYR A 543 23.96 20.55 -7.69
C TYR A 543 23.99 19.08 -7.27
N TYR A 544 24.89 18.79 -6.32
CA TYR A 544 25.12 17.45 -5.81
C TYR A 544 25.07 17.46 -4.29
N ILE A 545 24.21 16.63 -3.72
CA ILE A 545 24.04 16.48 -2.27
C ILE A 545 24.86 15.31 -1.74
N SER A 546 25.50 15.50 -0.59
CA SER A 546 26.13 14.44 0.20
C SER A 546 25.55 14.41 1.61
N LYS A 547 25.16 13.22 2.10
CA LYS A 547 24.55 13.01 3.41
C LYS A 547 25.46 12.14 4.29
N ALA A 548 25.68 12.55 5.54
CA ALA A 548 26.39 11.79 6.56
C ALA A 548 25.69 11.94 7.92
N LYS A 549 26.08 11.09 8.87
CA LYS A 549 25.66 11.19 10.26
C LYS A 549 26.86 11.00 11.18
N ILE A 550 26.82 11.68 12.32
CA ILE A 550 27.72 11.41 13.43
C ILE A 550 26.88 10.85 14.57
N GLU A 551 27.30 9.71 15.09
CA GLU A 551 26.62 8.97 16.15
C GLU A 551 27.21 9.30 17.53
N ASN A 552 26.50 8.91 18.59
CA ASN A 552 26.92 9.04 19.99
C ASN A 552 27.22 10.48 20.44
N VAL A 553 26.43 11.44 19.93
CA VAL A 553 26.58 12.87 20.24
C VAL A 553 25.88 13.20 21.56
N LYS A 554 26.65 13.42 22.64
CA LYS A 554 26.09 13.68 23.99
C LYS A 554 25.46 15.07 24.16
N ASN A 555 25.97 16.11 23.47
CA ASN A 555 25.44 17.48 23.58
C ASN A 555 25.41 18.18 22.21
N PRO A 556 24.44 17.82 21.35
CA PRO A 556 24.36 18.37 20.00
C PRO A 556 24.16 19.89 20.00
N ASP A 557 23.41 20.44 20.95
CA ASP A 557 23.14 21.88 21.02
C ASP A 557 24.40 22.71 21.31
N LYS A 558 25.31 22.21 22.17
CA LYS A 558 26.61 22.87 22.40
C LYS A 558 27.45 22.87 21.13
N ILE A 559 27.50 21.75 20.41
CA ILE A 559 28.24 21.62 19.14
C ILE A 559 27.71 22.61 18.10
N LEU A 560 26.39 22.67 17.91
CA LEU A 560 25.77 23.59 16.97
C LEU A 560 26.08 25.06 17.31
N LYS A 561 26.04 25.45 18.59
CA LYS A 561 26.43 26.79 19.05
C LYS A 561 27.91 27.11 18.77
N THR A 562 28.80 26.13 18.94
CA THR A 562 30.23 26.27 18.62
C THR A 562 30.42 26.49 17.12
N VAL A 563 29.71 25.73 16.26
CA VAL A 563 29.77 25.90 14.81
C VAL A 563 29.30 27.30 14.40
N ILE A 564 28.19 27.80 14.95
CA ILE A 564 27.73 29.18 14.68
C ILE A 564 28.81 30.19 15.05
N SER A 565 29.39 30.08 16.25
CA SER A 565 30.42 31.01 16.72
C SER A 565 31.67 31.02 15.83
N ARG A 566 32.04 29.86 15.27
CA ARG A 566 33.20 29.71 14.39
C ARG A 566 32.98 30.34 13.03
N TYR A 567 31.81 30.14 12.42
CA TYR A 567 31.55 30.52 11.03
C TYR A 567 30.79 31.86 10.87
N LYS A 568 30.45 32.55 11.97
CA LYS A 568 29.72 33.84 11.93
C LYS A 568 30.38 34.94 11.10
N ASN A 569 31.71 34.89 10.95
CA ASN A 569 32.50 35.89 10.23
C ASN A 569 33.01 35.40 8.87
N ASP A 570 32.62 34.20 8.44
CA ASP A 570 33.16 33.54 7.23
C ASP A 570 32.32 33.84 5.96
N GLY A 571 31.52 34.91 5.99
CA GLY A 571 30.73 35.36 4.84
C GLY A 571 29.56 34.43 4.44
N CYS A 572 29.20 33.45 5.28
CA CYS A 572 28.03 32.61 5.07
C CYS A 572 26.77 33.22 5.70
N LYS A 573 25.60 32.93 5.10
CA LYS A 573 24.32 33.20 5.76
C LYS A 573 24.02 32.06 6.71
N ILE A 574 23.77 32.38 7.98
CA ILE A 574 23.46 31.39 9.01
C ILE A 574 21.95 31.37 9.25
N SER A 575 21.35 30.18 9.17
CA SER A 575 19.96 29.93 9.55
C SER A 575 19.92 28.92 10.70
N THR A 576 19.09 29.22 11.70
CA THR A 576 18.86 28.37 12.88
C THR A 576 17.40 27.90 12.99
N ILE A 577 16.64 27.98 11.88
CA ILE A 577 15.22 27.58 11.84
C ILE A 577 15.04 26.10 12.18
N ASP A 578 15.96 25.25 11.73
CA ASP A 578 16.03 23.82 12.02
C ASP A 578 17.52 23.46 12.06
N GLY A 579 18.05 23.11 13.24
CA GLY A 579 19.49 22.92 13.42
C GLY A 579 20.31 24.17 13.05
N VAL A 580 21.39 23.99 12.26
CA VAL A 580 22.23 25.07 11.75
C VAL A 580 22.50 24.86 10.27
N LYS A 581 22.04 25.78 9.41
CA LYS A 581 22.44 25.85 7.99
C LYS A 581 23.40 27.00 7.77
N LEU A 582 24.58 26.67 7.23
CA LEU A 582 25.59 27.63 6.77
C LEU A 582 25.52 27.68 5.23
N ASP A 583 25.09 28.81 4.69
CA ASP A 583 24.85 29.00 3.26
C ASP A 583 25.92 29.92 2.66
N PHE A 584 26.89 29.32 1.98
CA PHE A 584 27.99 30.01 1.29
C PHE A 584 27.63 30.26 -0.18
N PRO A 585 28.34 31.17 -0.89
CA PRO A 585 28.05 31.43 -2.30
C PRO A 585 28.08 30.19 -3.20
N GLU A 586 28.98 29.24 -2.97
CA GLU A 586 29.19 28.09 -3.85
C GLU A 586 28.64 26.76 -3.31
N TYR A 587 28.38 26.68 -2.01
CA TYR A 587 27.93 25.46 -1.34
C TYR A 587 27.13 25.79 -0.08
N TRP A 588 26.47 24.79 0.51
CA TRP A 588 25.92 24.93 1.85
C TRP A 588 26.08 23.66 2.67
N ILE A 589 26.03 23.81 4.00
CA ILE A 589 25.97 22.71 4.96
C ILE A 589 24.76 22.91 5.86
N HIS A 590 24.04 21.83 6.15
CA HIS A 590 22.96 21.79 7.11
C HIS A 590 23.25 20.70 8.16
N LEU A 591 23.39 21.13 9.41
CA LEU A 591 23.62 20.30 10.57
C LEU A 591 22.31 20.17 11.36
N ARG A 592 21.74 18.97 11.44
CA ARG A 592 20.45 18.74 12.12
C ARG A 592 20.58 17.67 13.19
N LYS A 593 20.18 17.97 14.42
CA LYS A 593 20.06 16.96 15.47
C LYS A 593 18.88 16.03 15.21
N SER A 594 18.99 14.76 15.61
CA SER A 594 17.81 13.88 15.65
C SER A 594 17.02 14.13 16.93
N ASN A 595 15.70 14.01 16.87
CA ASN A 595 14.82 14.16 18.03
C ASN A 595 14.74 12.89 18.87
N THR A 596 15.07 11.74 18.28
CA THR A 596 14.91 10.41 18.87
C THR A 596 16.22 9.67 19.10
N GLU A 597 17.30 10.10 18.45
CA GLU A 597 18.59 9.41 18.46
C GLU A 597 19.72 10.40 18.82
N PRO A 598 20.79 9.97 19.49
CA PRO A 598 21.93 10.82 19.83
C PRO A 598 22.85 11.04 18.61
N ILE A 599 22.30 11.62 17.53
CA ILE A 599 23.01 11.82 16.26
C ILE A 599 22.88 13.26 15.74
N ILE A 600 23.90 13.70 15.00
CA ILE A 600 23.83 14.90 14.13
C ILE A 600 23.90 14.43 12.67
N ARG A 601 22.88 14.77 11.89
CA ARG A 601 22.86 14.61 10.43
C ARG A 601 23.58 15.80 9.79
N ILE A 602 24.43 15.51 8.80
CA ILE A 602 25.20 16.48 8.05
C ILE A 602 24.82 16.33 6.58
N ILE A 603 24.26 17.39 6.02
CA ILE A 603 23.85 17.44 4.62
C ILE A 603 24.63 18.57 3.97
N THR A 604 25.34 18.27 2.90
CA THR A 604 26.11 19.26 2.14
C THR A 604 25.65 19.27 0.69
N GLU A 605 25.73 20.42 0.05
CA GLU A 605 25.50 20.57 -1.39
C GLU A 605 26.60 21.42 -2.00
N ALA A 606 27.09 21.02 -3.17
CA ALA A 606 28.04 21.78 -3.98
C ALA A 606 27.81 21.57 -5.48
N LYS A 607 28.60 22.22 -6.33
CA LYS A 607 28.53 22.13 -7.80
C LYS A 607 29.06 20.83 -8.38
N SER A 608 29.77 20.03 -7.58
CA SER A 608 30.22 18.69 -7.97
C SER A 608 30.11 17.71 -6.81
N ARG A 609 29.95 16.42 -7.12
CA ARG A 609 29.93 15.34 -6.11
C ARG A 609 31.20 15.33 -5.26
N LYS A 610 32.37 15.49 -5.91
CA LYS A 610 33.68 15.50 -5.26
C LYS A 610 33.79 16.63 -4.22
N GLU A 611 33.32 17.83 -4.56
CA GLU A 611 33.32 18.96 -3.62
C GLU A 611 32.33 18.76 -2.47
N ALA A 612 31.11 18.29 -2.76
CA ALA A 612 30.11 18.02 -1.73
C ALA A 612 30.62 17.02 -0.69
N ASP A 613 31.32 15.97 -1.14
CA ASP A 613 31.95 14.97 -0.30
C ASP A 613 33.14 15.51 0.49
N ALA A 614 34.03 16.28 -0.14
CA ALA A 614 35.16 16.90 0.55
C ALA A 614 34.70 17.85 1.66
N ILE A 615 33.68 18.67 1.38
CA ILE A 615 33.08 19.59 2.36
C ILE A 615 32.44 18.80 3.49
N GLN A 616 31.66 17.75 3.17
CA GLN A 616 31.06 16.90 4.20
C GLN A 616 32.12 16.28 5.11
N GLN A 617 33.17 15.67 4.55
CA GLN A 617 34.25 15.03 5.30
C GLN A 617 35.00 16.03 6.19
N LYS A 618 35.23 17.25 5.70
CA LYS A 618 35.78 18.36 6.49
C LYS A 618 34.91 18.63 7.73
N PHE A 619 33.60 18.83 7.54
CA PHE A 619 32.68 19.12 8.65
C PHE A 619 32.49 17.93 9.59
N VAL A 620 32.46 16.70 9.07
CA VAL A 620 32.45 15.48 9.89
C VAL A 620 33.68 15.45 10.81
N SER A 621 34.87 15.68 10.24
CA SER A 621 36.12 15.67 10.98
C SER A 621 36.19 16.80 12.01
N GLU A 622 35.67 17.97 11.67
CA GLU A 622 35.60 19.12 12.57
C GLU A 622 34.67 18.84 13.76
N ILE A 623 33.45 18.35 13.50
CA ILE A 623 32.48 18.06 14.56
C ILE A 623 32.96 16.91 15.45
N LYS A 624 33.62 15.89 14.89
CA LYS A 624 34.23 14.81 15.69
C LYS A 624 35.29 15.32 16.67
N LYS A 625 35.95 16.45 16.41
CA LYS A 625 36.89 17.08 17.37
C LYS A 625 36.19 17.85 18.49
N LEU A 626 34.88 18.10 18.36
CA LEU A 626 34.05 18.81 19.34
C LEU A 626 33.22 17.88 20.23
N ILE A 627 33.18 16.58 19.88
CA ILE A 627 32.57 15.49 20.68
C ILE A 627 33.63 14.98 21.64
#